data_AF-A0AB39VFK7-F1
#
_entry.id   AF-A0AB39VFK7-F1
#
_cell.length_a   1.000
_cell.length_b   1.000
_cell.length_c   1.000
_cell.angle_alpha   90.00
_cell.angle_beta   90.00
_cell.angle_gamma   90.00
#
_symmetry.space_group_name_H-M   'P 1'
#
loop_
_entity.id
_entity.type
_entity.pdbx_description
1 polymer ?
#
loop_
_entity_poly.entity_id
_entity_poly.type
_entity_poly.pdbx_seq_one_letter_code
_entity_poly.pdbx_strand_id
1 'polypeptide(L)'
;MLTKENIDRRKEAIEQNTPGNGKYGVAINVFEIFGIDGTLIDVNARDEKGYTPIIVAIESQNNEILEYLIKNGANLREKHPLFKRSVLNVACYYENEKAVEMLLSANPKLINEQSGIDGWTALQDATLKANIDIIKVLLKNGANPQLKDYNGGTAMDMATDFGKGQIVKLFRDNVKANRKY
;
A
#
# COMPACT_ATOMS: atom_id res chain seq x y z
N MET A 1 7.69 30.14 -18.02
CA MET A 1 6.85 31.26 -17.53
C MET A 1 5.42 30.93 -17.92
N LEU A 2 4.60 30.45 -16.98
CA LEU A 2 3.25 29.93 -17.27
C LEU A 2 2.33 31.06 -17.75
N THR A 3 1.75 30.92 -18.94
CA THR A 3 0.86 31.91 -19.56
C THR A 3 -0.47 31.99 -18.82
N LYS A 4 -1.00 33.20 -18.67
CA LYS A 4 -2.29 33.55 -18.04
C LYS A 4 -3.45 32.66 -18.51
N GLU A 5 -3.38 32.20 -19.76
CA GLU A 5 -4.28 31.26 -20.39
C GLU A 5 -4.42 29.92 -19.64
N ASN A 6 -3.35 29.43 -19.01
CA ASN A 6 -3.38 28.20 -18.22
C ASN A 6 -4.09 28.40 -16.87
N ILE A 7 -4.09 29.62 -16.33
CA ILE A 7 -4.81 29.94 -15.09
C ILE A 7 -6.31 30.05 -15.37
N ASP A 8 -6.69 30.61 -16.51
CA ASP A 8 -8.09 30.79 -16.88
C ASP A 8 -8.76 29.46 -17.24
N ARG A 9 -8.07 28.58 -18.00
CA ARG A 9 -8.55 27.20 -18.27
C ARG A 9 -8.72 26.35 -16.99
N ARG A 10 -7.92 26.62 -15.94
CA ARG A 10 -8.03 25.95 -14.64
C ARG A 10 -9.30 26.35 -13.87
N LYS A 11 -9.77 27.59 -14.01
CA LYS A 11 -11.01 28.04 -13.35
C LYS A 11 -12.25 27.45 -14.04
N GLU A 12 -12.27 27.44 -15.36
CA GLU A 12 -13.39 26.89 -16.14
C GLU A 12 -13.59 25.39 -15.89
N ALA A 13 -12.51 24.62 -15.72
CA ALA A 13 -12.59 23.19 -15.46
C ALA A 13 -13.12 22.82 -14.06
N ILE A 14 -12.97 23.71 -13.07
CA ILE A 14 -13.44 23.51 -11.69
C ILE A 14 -14.95 23.78 -11.59
N GLU A 15 -15.46 24.75 -12.36
CA GLU A 15 -16.88 25.14 -12.32
C GLU A 15 -17.80 24.16 -13.07
N GLN A 16 -17.26 23.33 -13.96
CA GLN A 16 -18.05 22.44 -14.83
C GLN A 16 -18.28 21.02 -14.30
N ASN A 17 -17.68 20.61 -13.18
CA ASN A 17 -17.72 19.19 -12.77
C ASN A 17 -18.80 18.89 -11.71
N THR A 18 -20.02 18.60 -12.17
CA THR A 18 -21.12 18.01 -11.39
C THR A 18 -20.80 16.57 -10.93
N PRO A 19 -21.31 16.14 -9.76
CA PRO A 19 -20.96 14.87 -9.14
C PRO A 19 -21.70 13.71 -9.80
N GLY A 20 -21.03 12.95 -10.67
CA GLY A 20 -21.58 11.72 -11.20
C GLY A 20 -20.82 11.22 -12.41
N ASN A 21 -20.31 10.00 -12.30
CA ASN A 21 -19.56 9.22 -13.29
C ASN A 21 -18.06 9.51 -13.37
N GLY A 22 -17.29 8.42 -13.24
CA GLY A 22 -15.87 8.43 -12.94
C GLY A 22 -15.02 9.22 -13.93
N LYS A 23 -14.36 10.25 -13.40
CA LYS A 23 -13.02 10.74 -13.71
C LYS A 23 -12.80 11.90 -12.76
N TYR A 24 -11.68 11.89 -12.02
CA TYR A 24 -11.29 12.88 -11.02
C TYR A 24 -12.07 12.83 -9.70
N GLY A 25 -11.53 12.07 -8.76
CA GLY A 25 -11.95 12.06 -7.36
C GLY A 25 -10.96 12.81 -6.49
N VAL A 26 -11.33 14.05 -6.15
CA VAL A 26 -10.96 14.79 -4.94
C VAL A 26 -9.57 15.45 -4.90
N ALA A 27 -9.60 16.74 -4.57
CA ALA A 27 -8.45 17.62 -4.33
C ALA A 27 -7.39 16.97 -3.43
N ILE A 28 -6.23 16.68 -4.01
CA ILE A 28 -5.00 16.41 -3.26
C ILE A 28 -3.97 17.39 -3.82
N ASN A 29 -3.35 18.15 -2.93
CA ASN A 29 -2.31 19.14 -3.20
C ASN A 29 -1.23 18.53 -4.12
N VAL A 30 -1.26 18.87 -5.42
CA VAL A 30 -0.51 18.13 -6.46
C VAL A 30 0.94 18.60 -6.46
N PHE A 31 1.87 17.73 -6.05
CA PHE A 31 3.26 17.83 -6.48
C PHE A 31 3.31 17.29 -7.92
N GLU A 32 3.36 18.19 -8.90
CA GLU A 32 3.34 17.86 -10.33
C GLU A 32 4.66 17.18 -10.76
N ILE A 33 4.58 15.99 -11.40
CA ILE A 33 5.73 15.36 -12.08
C ILE A 33 5.67 15.67 -13.57
N PHE A 34 6.78 16.12 -14.15
CA PHE A 34 6.89 16.41 -15.58
C PHE A 34 7.66 15.32 -16.33
N GLY A 35 7.13 14.90 -17.46
CA GLY A 35 7.82 14.08 -18.46
C GLY A 35 8.95 14.86 -19.13
N ILE A 36 9.81 14.14 -19.85
CA ILE A 36 10.96 14.70 -20.57
C ILE A 36 10.54 15.72 -21.65
N ASP A 37 9.31 15.62 -22.13
CA ASP A 37 8.65 16.50 -23.09
C ASP A 37 7.84 17.62 -22.42
N GLY A 38 7.91 17.75 -21.09
CA GLY A 38 7.16 18.74 -20.31
C GLY A 38 5.69 18.37 -20.08
N THR A 39 5.28 17.15 -20.41
CA THR A 39 3.91 16.67 -20.13
C THR A 39 3.71 16.40 -18.64
N LEU A 40 2.51 16.68 -18.13
CA LEU A 40 2.18 16.32 -16.75
C LEU A 40 1.96 14.80 -16.66
N ILE A 41 2.67 14.14 -15.76
CA ILE A 41 2.52 12.71 -15.48
C ILE A 41 1.62 12.54 -14.27
N ASP A 42 0.51 11.83 -14.44
CA ASP A 42 -0.31 11.36 -13.34
C ASP A 42 0.37 10.16 -12.67
N VAL A 43 0.89 10.36 -11.46
CA VAL A 43 1.56 9.33 -10.64
C VAL A 43 0.64 8.16 -10.27
N ASN A 44 -0.68 8.36 -10.39
CA ASN A 44 -1.72 7.39 -10.09
C ASN A 44 -2.36 6.81 -11.35
N ALA A 45 -1.79 7.09 -12.54
CA ALA A 45 -2.25 6.53 -13.79
C ALA A 45 -2.30 4.99 -13.72
N ARG A 46 -3.23 4.41 -14.48
CA ARG A 46 -3.39 2.96 -14.61
C ARG A 46 -3.11 2.54 -16.03
N ASP A 47 -2.37 1.45 -16.19
CA ASP A 47 -2.26 0.79 -17.50
C ASP A 47 -3.56 0.06 -17.87
N GLU A 48 -3.59 -0.55 -19.06
CA GLU A 48 -4.77 -1.30 -19.56
C GLU A 48 -5.16 -2.49 -18.68
N LYS A 49 -4.21 -3.01 -17.89
CA LYS A 49 -4.43 -4.11 -16.94
C LYS A 49 -4.76 -3.62 -15.53
N GLY A 50 -4.78 -2.30 -15.32
CA GLY A 50 -5.08 -1.66 -14.04
C GLY A 50 -3.89 -1.52 -13.08
N TYR A 51 -2.66 -1.77 -13.54
CA TYR A 51 -1.45 -1.54 -12.74
C TYR A 51 -1.17 -0.05 -12.59
N THR A 52 -0.88 0.37 -11.36
CA THR A 52 -0.39 1.72 -11.03
C THR A 52 1.12 1.73 -10.85
N PRO A 53 1.83 2.85 -11.10
CA PRO A 53 3.28 2.95 -10.93
C PRO A 53 3.79 2.46 -9.57
N ILE A 54 3.06 2.73 -8.49
CA ILE A 54 3.46 2.30 -7.14
C ILE A 54 3.47 0.77 -6.98
N ILE A 55 2.54 0.06 -7.61
CA ILE A 55 2.48 -1.41 -7.57
C ILE A 55 3.67 -1.97 -8.35
N VAL A 56 3.94 -1.44 -9.55
CA VAL A 56 5.06 -1.88 -10.39
C VAL A 56 6.41 -1.62 -9.70
N ALA A 57 6.58 -0.48 -9.02
CA ALA A 57 7.80 -0.16 -8.29
C ALA A 57 8.06 -1.15 -7.14
N ILE A 58 7.01 -1.55 -6.41
CA ILE A 58 7.12 -2.52 -5.32
C ILE A 58 7.48 -3.91 -5.87
N GLU A 59 6.79 -4.37 -6.91
CA GLU A 59 7.02 -5.69 -7.53
C GLU A 59 8.43 -5.83 -8.12
N SER A 60 8.91 -4.76 -8.76
CA SER A 60 10.26 -4.70 -9.33
C SER A 60 11.35 -4.43 -8.27
N GLN A 61 10.98 -4.25 -7.00
CA GLN A 61 11.87 -3.89 -5.90
C GLN A 61 12.67 -2.59 -6.14
N ASN A 62 12.15 -1.68 -6.97
CA ASN A 62 12.78 -0.41 -7.25
C ASN A 62 12.38 0.63 -6.19
N ASN A 63 13.14 0.66 -5.10
CA ASN A 63 12.83 1.47 -3.92
C ASN A 63 13.09 2.97 -4.17
N GLU A 64 13.99 3.33 -5.08
CA GLU A 64 14.22 4.72 -5.47
C GLU A 64 12.99 5.30 -6.20
N ILE A 65 12.43 4.56 -7.15
CA ILE A 65 11.18 4.96 -7.82
C ILE A 65 10.02 4.97 -6.83
N LEU A 66 9.94 3.97 -5.96
CA LEU A 66 8.91 3.95 -4.91
C LEU A 66 8.98 5.20 -4.02
N GLU A 67 10.18 5.60 -3.58
CA GLU A 67 10.39 6.80 -2.78
C GLU A 67 9.90 8.04 -3.50
N TYR A 68 10.29 8.16 -4.77
CA TYR A 68 9.91 9.27 -5.62
C TYR A 68 8.40 9.34 -5.81
N LEU A 69 7.72 8.23 -6.06
CA LEU A 69 6.27 8.16 -6.21
C LEU A 69 5.55 8.57 -4.91
N ILE A 70 5.99 8.07 -3.76
CA ILE A 70 5.41 8.42 -2.45
C ILE A 70 5.54 9.94 -2.19
N LYS A 71 6.72 10.52 -2.43
CA LYS A 71 6.98 11.97 -2.24
C LYS A 71 6.11 12.85 -3.14
N ASN A 72 5.65 12.33 -4.28
CA ASN A 72 4.83 13.06 -5.25
C ASN A 72 3.34 12.68 -5.19
N GLY A 73 2.86 12.12 -4.08
CA GLY A 73 1.42 11.93 -3.84
C GLY A 73 0.82 10.68 -4.49
N ALA A 74 1.62 9.63 -4.69
CA ALA A 74 1.08 8.33 -5.06
C ALA A 74 0.06 7.83 -4.03
N ASN A 75 -1.05 7.28 -4.52
CA ASN A 75 -2.13 6.74 -3.71
C ASN A 75 -1.69 5.43 -3.05
N LEU A 76 -1.44 5.47 -1.74
CA LEU A 76 -1.02 4.29 -0.98
C LEU A 76 -2.16 3.31 -0.68
N ARG A 77 -3.39 3.61 -1.11
CA ARG A 77 -4.55 2.70 -0.97
C ARG A 77 -4.87 1.96 -2.26
N GLU A 78 -3.96 1.99 -3.22
CA GLU A 78 -4.07 1.21 -4.42
C GLU A 78 -4.10 -0.30 -4.12
N LYS A 79 -4.77 -1.02 -5.01
CA LYS A 79 -4.89 -2.48 -4.93
C LYS A 79 -4.32 -3.10 -6.18
N HIS A 80 -3.52 -4.15 -6.01
CA HIS A 80 -3.01 -4.96 -7.11
C HIS A 80 -4.17 -5.40 -8.01
N PRO A 81 -4.09 -5.20 -9.34
CA PRO A 81 -5.23 -5.37 -10.24
C PRO A 81 -5.81 -6.78 -10.25
N LEU A 82 -4.97 -7.82 -10.16
CA LEU A 82 -5.38 -9.23 -10.15
C LEU A 82 -5.81 -9.71 -8.75
N PHE A 83 -4.91 -9.70 -7.78
CA PHE A 83 -5.14 -10.29 -6.45
C PHE A 83 -5.87 -9.37 -5.45
N LYS A 84 -6.13 -8.11 -5.83
CA LYS A 84 -6.71 -7.06 -4.97
C LYS A 84 -6.00 -6.86 -3.62
N ARG A 85 -4.71 -7.21 -3.57
CA ARG A 85 -3.81 -6.97 -2.43
C ARG A 85 -3.54 -5.48 -2.29
N SER A 86 -3.52 -4.94 -1.06
CA SER A 86 -3.08 -3.55 -0.85
C SER A 86 -1.60 -3.38 -1.22
N VAL A 87 -1.12 -2.15 -1.38
CA VAL A 87 0.32 -1.89 -1.62
C VAL A 87 1.21 -2.51 -0.54
N LEU A 88 0.77 -2.52 0.73
CA LEU A 88 1.53 -3.11 1.84
C LEU A 88 1.54 -4.63 1.76
N ASN A 89 0.40 -5.25 1.40
CA ASN A 89 0.34 -6.69 1.12
C ASN A 89 1.30 -7.08 -0.01
N VAL A 90 1.34 -6.31 -1.11
CA VAL A 90 2.26 -6.56 -2.24
C VAL A 90 3.70 -6.48 -1.76
N ALA A 91 4.08 -5.45 -0.99
CA ALA A 91 5.43 -5.33 -0.44
C ALA A 91 5.84 -6.54 0.41
N CYS A 92 4.94 -7.04 1.26
CA CYS A 92 5.19 -8.25 2.05
C CYS A 92 5.26 -9.53 1.19
N TYR A 93 4.39 -9.68 0.18
CA TYR A 93 4.37 -10.85 -0.69
C TYR A 93 5.62 -10.98 -1.56
N TYR A 94 6.18 -9.85 -2.02
CA TYR A 94 7.44 -9.77 -2.76
C TYR A 94 8.67 -9.63 -1.85
N GLU A 95 8.49 -9.75 -0.53
CA GLU A 95 9.57 -9.72 0.47
C GLU A 95 10.43 -8.45 0.44
N ASN A 96 9.85 -7.33 -0.02
CA ASN A 96 10.54 -6.05 -0.10
C ASN A 96 10.43 -5.30 1.24
N GLU A 97 11.35 -5.61 2.16
CA GLU A 97 11.40 -4.99 3.49
C GLU A 97 11.50 -3.45 3.42
N LYS A 98 12.27 -2.91 2.49
CA LYS A 98 12.43 -1.46 2.35
C LYS A 98 11.14 -0.78 1.95
N ALA A 99 10.39 -1.35 1.02
CA ALA A 99 9.06 -0.85 0.67
C ALA A 99 8.10 -0.91 1.87
N VAL A 100 8.14 -1.98 2.68
CA VAL A 100 7.32 -2.07 3.92
C VAL A 100 7.63 -0.91 4.85
N GLU A 101 8.91 -0.62 5.11
CA GLU A 101 9.32 0.51 5.95
C GLU A 101 8.83 1.86 5.38
N MET A 102 9.01 2.08 4.08
CA MET A 102 8.66 3.34 3.42
C MET A 102 7.15 3.58 3.42
N LEU A 103 6.36 2.55 3.12
CA LEU A 103 4.89 2.63 3.10
C LEU A 103 4.34 2.90 4.50
N LEU A 104 4.86 2.23 5.53
CA LEU A 104 4.43 2.45 6.91
C LEU A 104 4.88 3.81 7.46
N SER A 105 6.07 4.28 7.06
CA SER A 105 6.54 5.62 7.40
C SER A 105 5.67 6.71 6.77
N ALA A 106 5.21 6.49 5.53
CA ALA A 106 4.34 7.42 4.82
C ALA A 106 2.90 7.37 5.33
N ASN A 107 2.38 6.19 5.68
CA ASN A 107 1.03 6.03 6.23
C ASN A 107 0.94 4.81 7.16
N PRO A 108 1.06 5.01 8.49
CA PRO A 108 0.94 3.92 9.46
C PRO A 108 -0.42 3.22 9.48
N LYS A 109 -1.49 3.86 8.97
CA LYS A 109 -2.85 3.28 8.97
C LYS A 109 -2.99 2.07 8.04
N LEU A 110 -2.03 1.85 7.15
CA LEU A 110 -1.99 0.68 6.26
C LEU A 110 -1.79 -0.64 7.02
N ILE A 111 -1.23 -0.60 8.23
CA ILE A 111 -0.68 -1.77 8.94
C ILE A 111 -1.66 -2.94 9.11
N ASN A 112 -2.95 -2.65 9.26
CA ASN A 112 -4.02 -3.63 9.48
C ASN A 112 -5.10 -3.58 8.39
N GLU A 113 -4.84 -2.93 7.24
CA GLU A 113 -5.78 -2.94 6.13
C GLU A 113 -5.91 -4.36 5.53
N GLN A 114 -7.15 -4.74 5.23
CA GLN A 114 -7.47 -6.05 4.65
C GLN A 114 -7.52 -5.97 3.12
N SER A 115 -7.01 -7.02 2.47
CA SER A 115 -7.05 -7.17 1.02
C SER A 115 -8.50 -7.23 0.49
N GLY A 116 -8.68 -7.05 -0.82
CA GLY A 116 -10.00 -7.07 -1.45
C GLY A 116 -10.63 -8.45 -1.63
N ILE A 117 -9.86 -9.52 -1.89
CA ILE A 117 -10.43 -10.84 -2.27
C ILE A 117 -10.64 -11.73 -1.05
N ASP A 118 -9.60 -11.92 -0.25
CA ASP A 118 -9.58 -12.85 0.88
C ASP A 118 -9.55 -12.14 2.22
N GLY A 119 -9.41 -10.82 2.24
CA GLY A 119 -9.33 -10.03 3.46
C GLY A 119 -8.01 -10.18 4.18
N TRP A 120 -6.97 -10.69 3.52
CA TRP A 120 -5.67 -10.88 4.15
C TRP A 120 -5.01 -9.56 4.54
N THR A 121 -4.41 -9.55 5.71
CA THR A 121 -3.53 -8.46 6.17
C THR A 121 -2.11 -8.65 5.65
N ALA A 122 -1.32 -7.57 5.67
CA ALA A 122 0.11 -7.63 5.33
C ALA A 122 0.87 -8.67 6.18
N LEU A 123 0.45 -8.86 7.43
CA LEU A 123 1.04 -9.85 8.33
C LEU A 123 0.80 -11.29 7.87
N GLN A 124 -0.34 -11.58 7.24
CA GLN A 124 -0.60 -12.90 6.65
C GLN A 124 0.29 -13.15 5.43
N ASP A 125 0.49 -12.16 4.56
CA ASP A 125 1.44 -12.30 3.44
C ASP A 125 2.88 -12.53 3.90
N ALA A 126 3.34 -11.77 4.90
CA ALA A 126 4.66 -11.97 5.48
C ALA A 126 4.81 -13.36 6.15
N THR A 127 3.73 -13.85 6.77
CA THR A 127 3.67 -15.20 7.38
C THR A 127 3.72 -16.29 6.33
N LEU A 128 2.99 -16.15 5.23
CA LEU A 128 3.02 -17.08 4.09
C LEU A 128 4.44 -17.21 3.54
N LYS A 129 5.16 -16.09 3.42
CA LYS A 129 6.55 -16.05 2.97
C LYS A 129 7.57 -16.49 4.04
N ALA A 130 7.13 -16.64 5.28
CA ALA A 130 7.98 -16.91 6.44
C ALA A 130 9.12 -15.90 6.63
N ASN A 131 8.93 -14.66 6.17
CA ASN A 131 9.93 -13.60 6.28
C ASN A 131 9.89 -12.97 7.68
N ILE A 132 10.78 -13.44 8.55
CA ILE A 132 10.81 -13.08 9.98
C ILE A 132 11.09 -11.59 10.20
N ASP A 133 11.91 -10.96 9.36
CA ASP A 133 12.31 -9.58 9.57
C ASP A 133 11.19 -8.61 9.22
N ILE A 134 10.49 -8.85 8.10
CA ILE A 134 9.24 -8.14 7.79
C ILE A 134 8.19 -8.36 8.88
N ILE A 135 8.04 -9.59 9.39
CA ILE A 135 7.12 -9.87 10.50
C ILE A 135 7.45 -9.02 11.73
N LYS A 136 8.72 -8.91 12.13
CA LYS A 136 9.13 -8.05 13.25
C LYS A 136 8.81 -6.58 12.98
N VAL A 137 9.09 -6.08 11.77
CA VAL A 137 8.75 -4.70 11.37
C VAL A 137 7.26 -4.44 11.51
N LEU A 138 6.42 -5.34 10.99
CA LEU A 138 4.96 -5.24 11.07
C LEU A 138 4.47 -5.27 12.53
N LEU A 139 4.93 -6.23 13.34
CA LEU A 139 4.55 -6.34 14.75
C LEU A 139 4.97 -5.11 15.57
N LYS A 140 6.16 -4.56 15.30
CA LYS A 140 6.66 -3.32 15.93
C LYS A 140 5.77 -2.12 15.59
N ASN A 141 5.17 -2.10 14.39
CA ASN A 141 4.26 -1.04 13.95
C ASN A 141 2.79 -1.30 14.31
N GLY A 142 2.49 -2.32 15.11
CA GLY A 142 1.14 -2.58 15.62
C GLY A 142 0.27 -3.48 14.75
N ALA A 143 0.87 -4.32 13.89
CA ALA A 143 0.13 -5.36 13.20
C ALA A 143 -0.51 -6.33 14.21
N ASN A 144 -1.79 -6.63 14.02
CA ASN A 144 -2.53 -7.51 14.92
C ASN A 144 -2.60 -8.95 14.35
N PRO A 145 -1.89 -9.93 14.96
CA PRO A 145 -1.87 -11.31 14.48
C PRO A 145 -3.20 -12.07 14.64
N GLN A 146 -4.18 -11.48 15.35
CA GLN A 146 -5.50 -12.07 15.59
C GLN A 146 -6.60 -11.48 14.67
N LEU A 147 -6.26 -10.59 13.74
CA LEU A 147 -7.24 -10.14 12.73
C LEU A 147 -7.63 -11.31 11.83
N LYS A 148 -8.94 -11.49 11.68
CA LYS A 148 -9.52 -12.54 10.85
C LYS A 148 -9.67 -12.06 9.41
N ASP A 149 -9.22 -12.89 8.49
CA ASP A 149 -9.54 -12.77 7.08
C ASP A 149 -11.00 -13.15 6.80
N TYR A 150 -11.43 -13.10 5.53
CA TYR A 150 -12.81 -13.39 5.16
C TYR A 150 -13.20 -14.87 5.31
N ASN A 151 -12.22 -15.77 5.44
CA ASN A 151 -12.44 -17.18 5.76
C ASN A 151 -12.39 -17.45 7.28
N GLY A 152 -12.21 -16.42 8.09
CA GLY A 152 -12.12 -16.52 9.54
C GLY A 152 -10.74 -16.92 10.08
N GLY A 153 -9.74 -17.08 9.20
CA GLY A 153 -8.37 -17.45 9.57
C GLY A 153 -7.53 -16.22 9.94
N THR A 154 -6.56 -16.41 10.82
CA THR A 154 -5.64 -15.35 11.27
C THR A 154 -4.20 -15.62 10.84
N ALA A 155 -3.31 -14.64 10.99
CA ALA A 155 -1.86 -14.87 10.80
C ALA A 155 -1.32 -15.91 11.79
N MET A 156 -1.87 -15.95 13.01
CA MET A 156 -1.52 -16.94 14.02
C MET A 156 -1.94 -18.36 13.62
N ASP A 157 -3.12 -18.52 13.03
CA ASP A 157 -3.60 -19.82 12.53
C ASP A 157 -2.69 -20.30 11.39
N MET A 158 -2.41 -19.43 10.43
CA MET A 158 -1.51 -19.72 9.31
C MET A 158 -0.11 -20.16 9.76
N ALA A 159 0.49 -19.45 10.73
CA ALA A 159 1.80 -19.83 11.28
C ALA A 159 1.76 -21.19 11.99
N THR A 160 0.63 -21.54 12.62
CA THR A 160 0.43 -22.83 13.30
C THR A 160 0.29 -23.95 12.28
N ASP A 161 -0.56 -23.78 11.28
CA ASP A 161 -0.90 -24.78 10.27
C ASP A 161 0.31 -25.14 9.40
N PHE A 162 1.15 -24.15 9.06
CA PHE A 162 2.38 -24.38 8.30
C PHE A 162 3.59 -24.78 9.17
N GLY A 163 3.40 -25.06 10.46
CA GLY A 163 4.46 -25.53 11.36
C GLY A 163 5.57 -24.50 11.60
N LYS A 164 5.29 -23.20 11.49
CA LYS A 164 6.27 -22.11 11.62
C LYS A 164 6.50 -21.72 13.08
N GLY A 165 7.05 -22.65 13.87
CA GLY A 165 7.18 -22.51 15.34
C GLY A 165 7.84 -21.21 15.82
N GLN A 166 8.85 -20.69 15.09
CA GLN A 166 9.48 -19.41 15.41
C GLN A 166 8.52 -18.22 15.25
N ILE A 167 7.70 -18.20 14.20
CA ILE A 167 6.71 -17.15 13.94
C ILE A 167 5.58 -17.23 14.97
N VAL A 168 5.11 -18.43 15.29
CA VAL A 168 4.14 -18.67 16.37
C VAL A 168 4.64 -18.10 17.70
N LYS A 169 5.93 -18.28 18.01
CA LYS A 169 6.55 -17.71 19.21
C LYS A 169 6.54 -16.18 19.17
N LEU A 170 6.95 -15.57 18.05
CA LEU A 170 6.92 -14.10 17.88
C LEU A 170 5.52 -13.52 18.10
N PHE A 171 4.48 -14.14 17.53
CA PHE A 171 3.10 -13.71 17.71
C PHE A 171 2.62 -13.83 19.15
N ARG A 172 2.93 -14.94 19.83
CA ARG A 172 2.58 -15.11 21.25
C ARG A 172 3.26 -14.06 22.13
N ASP A 173 4.53 -13.79 21.88
CA ASP A 173 5.29 -12.81 22.67
C ASP A 173 4.74 -11.39 22.44
N ASN A 174 4.40 -11.03 21.19
CA ASN A 174 3.75 -9.76 20.86
C ASN A 174 2.37 -9.61 21.54
N VAL A 175 1.51 -10.62 21.45
CA VAL A 175 0.17 -10.58 22.08
C VAL A 175 0.28 -10.46 23.60
N LYS A 176 1.23 -11.17 24.24
CA LYS A 176 1.47 -11.06 25.69
C LYS A 176 1.98 -9.68 26.09
N ALA A 177 2.87 -9.08 25.31
CA ALA A 177 3.36 -7.73 25.57
C ALA A 177 2.24 -6.69 25.50
N ASN A 178 1.31 -6.85 24.56
CA ASN A 178 0.20 -5.92 24.34
C ASN A 178 -1.01 -6.13 25.27
N ARG A 179 -1.07 -7.24 26.03
CA ARG A 179 -2.13 -7.51 27.03
C ARG A 179 -1.85 -6.93 28.42
N LYS A 180 -0.66 -6.40 28.69
CA LYS A 180 -0.20 -6.04 30.05
C LYS A 180 -0.60 -4.64 30.53
N TYR A 181 -1.59 -4.00 29.93
CA TYR A 181 -2.15 -2.71 30.38
C TYR A 181 -3.67 -2.74 30.30
#